data_AF-A0A8T3R0S5-F1
#
_entry.id   AF-A0A8T3R0S5-F1
#
_cell.length_a   1.000
_cell.length_b   1.000
_cell.length_c   1.000
_cell.angle_alpha   90.00
_cell.angle_beta   90.00
_cell.angle_gamma   90.00
#
_symmetry.space_group_name_H-M   'P 1'
#
loop_
_entity.id
_entity.type
_entity.pdbx_description
1 polymer ?
#
loop_
_entity_poly.entity_id
_entity_poly.type
_entity_poly.pdbx_seq_one_letter_code
_entity_poly.pdbx_strand_id
1 'polypeptide(L)'
;GRRRPRGLIFVGWLVALGAVVAVGVAGRGTEPRLREALITQPTSAPVTPGPTVPGNTVASPGPNAGRQSARVPLLVVEEPAVSGQLITSRDLVVRGSLSHVSGPVRVTLESRNGKPIAVEMAQPVARGRREDDPRPVFEVRLALPGPRPNGTMVVQIIVFDIDGIPRDAIRRQIRVGAVDPGGAASVAVDAATERGVAGSVATGAQARTRLGEDGLMGGITFGTAWP
;
A
#
# COMPACT_ATOMS: atom_id res chain seq x y z
N GLY A 1 -21.90 50.56 26.51
CA GLY A 1 -22.21 50.46 25.08
C GLY A 1 -21.02 50.91 24.24
N ARG A 2 -20.57 50.07 23.30
CA ARG A 2 -20.05 50.40 21.96
C ARG A 2 -19.52 49.10 21.35
N ARG A 3 -20.41 48.39 20.65
CA ARG A 3 -20.10 47.27 19.77
C ARG A 3 -19.28 47.79 18.59
N ARG A 4 -18.14 47.19 18.28
CA ARG A 4 -17.47 47.37 16.98
C ARG A 4 -17.83 46.20 16.05
N PRO A 5 -18.06 46.48 14.75
CA PRO A 5 -18.69 45.55 13.82
C PRO A 5 -17.72 44.54 13.20
N ARG A 6 -18.33 43.47 12.71
CA ARG A 6 -17.79 42.38 11.90
C ARG A 6 -17.15 42.91 10.61
N GLY A 7 -15.94 42.42 10.30
CA GLY A 7 -15.34 42.47 8.97
C GLY A 7 -15.28 41.05 8.40
N LEU A 8 -16.30 40.70 7.61
CA LEU A 8 -16.24 39.58 6.67
C LEU A 8 -15.24 39.95 5.56
N ILE A 9 -14.22 39.12 5.36
CA ILE A 9 -13.46 39.09 4.11
C ILE A 9 -13.68 37.69 3.51
N PHE A 10 -14.74 37.58 2.70
CA PHE A 10 -14.85 36.58 1.65
C PHE A 10 -13.87 37.00 0.55
N VAL A 11 -12.78 36.26 0.36
CA VAL A 11 -11.99 36.31 -0.89
C VAL A 11 -12.01 34.91 -1.46
N GLY A 12 -12.73 34.79 -2.56
CA GLY A 12 -12.98 33.55 -3.26
C GLY A 12 -11.72 32.94 -3.86
N TRP A 13 -11.63 31.61 -3.77
CA TRP A 13 -10.80 30.85 -4.67
C TRP A 13 -11.64 30.41 -5.86
N LEU A 14 -11.29 31.03 -6.98
CA LEU A 14 -11.83 30.87 -8.31
C LEU A 14 -11.62 29.44 -8.81
N VAL A 15 -12.68 28.92 -9.42
CA VAL A 15 -12.75 27.68 -10.19
C VAL A 15 -11.77 27.74 -11.37
N ALA A 16 -10.73 26.92 -11.36
CA ALA A 16 -9.93 26.64 -12.56
C ALA A 16 -10.50 25.42 -13.28
N LEU A 17 -11.43 25.71 -14.19
CA LEU A 17 -11.97 24.80 -15.18
C LEU A 17 -10.87 24.55 -16.25
N GLY A 18 -10.11 23.47 -16.09
CA GLY A 18 -9.09 23.05 -17.06
C GLY A 18 -9.68 22.14 -18.13
N ALA A 19 -9.62 22.59 -19.38
CA ALA A 19 -10.28 22.03 -20.56
C ALA A 19 -10.00 20.55 -20.84
N VAL A 20 -11.08 19.81 -21.10
CA VAL A 20 -11.08 18.50 -21.77
C VAL A 20 -10.75 18.73 -23.24
N VAL A 21 -9.56 18.31 -23.67
CA VAL A 21 -9.24 18.20 -25.11
C VAL A 21 -9.62 16.79 -25.56
N ALA A 22 -10.80 16.67 -26.16
CA ALA A 22 -11.19 15.51 -26.94
C ALA A 22 -10.52 15.59 -28.32
N VAL A 23 -9.39 14.90 -28.50
CA VAL A 23 -8.85 14.63 -29.84
C VAL A 23 -9.50 13.35 -30.36
N GLY A 24 -10.61 13.52 -31.06
CA GLY A 24 -11.11 12.52 -31.98
C GLY A 24 -10.43 12.67 -33.33
N VAL A 25 -9.58 11.71 -33.72
CA VAL A 25 -9.19 11.53 -35.11
C VAL A 25 -9.70 10.18 -35.56
N ALA A 26 -10.70 10.25 -36.45
CA ALA A 26 -11.22 9.15 -37.23
C ALA A 26 -10.12 8.61 -38.17
N GLY A 27 -9.62 7.42 -37.88
CA GLY A 27 -8.80 6.63 -38.79
C GLY A 27 -9.63 5.55 -39.44
N ARG A 28 -9.97 5.75 -40.71
CA ARG A 28 -10.60 4.77 -41.61
C ARG A 28 -9.78 3.48 -41.71
N GLY A 29 -10.54 2.37 -41.80
CA GLY A 29 -10.22 1.07 -42.38
C GLY A 29 -8.77 0.72 -42.73
N THR A 30 -8.23 -0.25 -42.01
CA THR A 30 -7.33 -1.25 -42.59
C THR A 30 -7.71 -2.63 -42.06
N GLU A 31 -7.72 -3.57 -42.99
CA GLU A 31 -8.25 -4.92 -42.91
C GLU A 31 -7.51 -5.80 -41.88
N PRO A 32 -8.20 -6.76 -41.23
CA PRO A 32 -7.52 -7.80 -40.47
C PRO A 32 -6.85 -8.77 -41.45
N ARG A 33 -5.58 -8.51 -41.81
CA ARG A 33 -4.71 -9.55 -42.34
C ARG A 33 -4.44 -10.57 -41.23
N LEU A 34 -5.20 -11.66 -41.27
CA LEU A 34 -4.82 -12.97 -40.76
C LEU A 34 -3.38 -13.28 -41.22
N ARG A 35 -2.40 -13.01 -40.35
CA ARG A 35 -1.11 -13.67 -40.44
C ARG A 35 -1.17 -14.86 -39.51
N GLU A 36 -1.42 -16.02 -40.10
CA GLU A 36 -0.99 -17.30 -39.56
C GLU A 36 0.51 -17.20 -39.27
N ALA A 37 0.85 -16.88 -38.03
CA ALA A 37 2.20 -17.08 -37.55
C ALA A 37 2.36 -18.59 -37.35
N LEU A 38 2.94 -19.22 -38.37
CA LEU A 38 3.47 -20.57 -38.35
C LEU A 38 4.33 -20.72 -37.08
N ILE A 39 3.78 -21.41 -36.07
CA ILE A 39 4.49 -21.76 -34.84
C ILE A 39 5.54 -22.79 -35.24
N THR A 40 6.73 -22.31 -35.58
CA THR A 40 7.91 -23.16 -35.66
C THR A 40 8.33 -23.41 -34.22
N GLN A 41 7.91 -24.55 -33.67
CA GLN A 41 8.41 -25.04 -32.39
C GLN A 41 9.93 -25.15 -32.47
N PRO A 42 10.70 -24.56 -31.53
CA PRO A 42 12.10 -24.89 -31.41
C PRO A 42 12.19 -26.34 -30.94
N THR A 43 12.55 -27.24 -31.86
CA THR A 43 13.01 -28.59 -31.56
C THR A 43 14.11 -28.47 -30.52
N SER A 44 13.85 -29.02 -29.34
CA SER A 44 14.84 -29.16 -28.28
C SER A 44 15.88 -30.16 -28.78
N ALA A 45 17.09 -29.70 -29.08
CA ALA A 45 18.19 -30.58 -29.41
C ALA A 45 18.51 -31.46 -28.19
N PRO A 46 18.82 -32.76 -28.37
CA PRO A 46 19.27 -33.61 -27.28
C PRO A 46 20.58 -33.08 -26.72
N VAL A 47 20.59 -32.80 -25.42
CA VAL A 47 21.79 -32.37 -24.68
C VAL A 47 22.71 -33.58 -24.56
N THR A 48 23.79 -33.59 -25.34
CA THR A 48 24.90 -34.55 -25.17
C THR A 48 25.63 -34.21 -23.87
N PRO A 49 25.75 -35.13 -22.89
CA PRO A 49 26.57 -34.91 -21.71
C PRO A 49 28.05 -34.81 -22.12
N GLY A 50 28.62 -33.62 -21.93
CA GLY A 50 30.05 -33.36 -22.13
C GLY A 50 30.92 -34.04 -21.05
N PRO A 51 32.19 -34.34 -21.36
CA PRO A 51 33.10 -35.02 -20.44
C PRO A 51 33.34 -34.19 -19.18
N THR A 52 33.17 -34.85 -18.04
CA THR A 52 33.51 -34.33 -16.71
C THR A 52 34.99 -33.97 -16.66
N VAL A 53 35.32 -32.68 -16.56
CA VAL A 53 36.70 -32.22 -16.30
C VAL A 53 36.91 -32.24 -14.77
N PRO A 54 37.80 -33.11 -14.24
CA PRO A 54 38.14 -33.11 -12.82
C PRO A 54 39.28 -32.11 -12.58
N GLY A 55 39.03 -31.12 -11.73
CA GLY A 55 40.09 -30.29 -11.16
C GLY A 55 39.82 -28.80 -11.22
N ASN A 56 38.98 -28.31 -10.31
CA ASN A 56 39.15 -26.95 -9.81
C ASN A 56 39.14 -27.02 -8.28
N THR A 57 40.35 -27.01 -7.72
CA THR A 57 40.64 -26.85 -6.31
C THR A 57 40.01 -25.52 -5.87
N VAL A 58 38.90 -25.60 -5.13
CA VAL A 58 38.22 -24.45 -4.55
C VAL A 58 39.17 -23.82 -3.54
N ALA A 59 39.74 -22.67 -3.89
CA ALA A 59 40.48 -21.83 -2.97
C ALA A 59 39.56 -21.46 -1.81
N SER A 60 39.98 -21.84 -0.60
CA SER A 60 39.33 -21.48 0.66
C SER A 60 39.18 -19.95 0.72
N PRO A 61 37.97 -19.40 0.91
CA PRO A 61 37.78 -17.95 0.99
C PRO A 61 38.50 -17.47 2.26
N GLY A 62 39.58 -16.71 2.06
CA GLY A 62 40.28 -16.05 3.15
C GLY A 62 39.36 -15.05 3.87
N PRO A 63 39.68 -14.67 5.12
CA PRO A 63 38.88 -13.77 5.95
C PRO A 63 39.02 -12.30 5.51
N ASN A 64 38.85 -12.03 4.21
CA ASN A 64 38.51 -10.71 3.72
C ASN A 64 36.99 -10.53 3.81
N ALA A 65 36.47 -10.66 5.04
CA ALA A 65 35.23 -10.04 5.43
C ALA A 65 35.49 -8.53 5.46
N GLY A 66 35.57 -7.94 4.27
CA GLY A 66 35.60 -6.50 4.10
C GLY A 66 34.49 -5.93 4.95
N ARG A 67 34.83 -5.00 5.84
CA ARG A 67 33.88 -4.21 6.61
C ARG A 67 32.87 -3.63 5.62
N GLN A 68 31.74 -4.32 5.44
CA GLN A 68 30.54 -3.73 4.90
C GLN A 68 30.14 -2.72 5.96
N SER A 69 30.66 -1.50 5.85
CA SER A 69 30.16 -0.36 6.61
C SER A 69 28.66 -0.40 6.45
N ALA A 70 27.95 -0.69 7.54
CA ALA A 70 26.50 -0.82 7.55
C ALA A 70 25.94 0.48 6.98
N ARG A 71 25.51 0.46 5.72
CA ARG A 71 24.91 1.63 5.10
C ARG A 71 23.62 1.89 5.85
N VAL A 72 23.53 3.04 6.50
CA VAL A 72 22.29 3.48 7.13
C VAL A 72 21.25 3.57 6.00
N PRO A 73 20.13 2.84 6.09
CA PRO A 73 19.13 2.86 5.03
C PRO A 73 18.55 4.28 4.88
N LEU A 74 18.34 4.72 3.63
CA LEU A 74 17.71 6.01 3.37
C LEU A 74 16.22 5.94 3.69
N LEU A 75 15.58 4.85 3.28
CA LEU A 75 14.17 4.58 3.47
C LEU A 75 13.94 3.50 4.54
N VAL A 76 13.09 3.79 5.52
CA VAL A 76 12.59 2.81 6.49
C VAL A 76 11.08 2.71 6.34
N VAL A 77 10.56 1.51 6.09
CA VAL A 77 9.13 1.26 5.88
C VAL A 77 8.54 0.59 7.12
N GLU A 78 7.62 1.30 7.76
CA GLU A 78 6.95 0.90 9.00
C GLU A 78 5.68 0.11 8.71
N GLU A 79 4.89 0.52 7.70
CA GLU A 79 3.69 -0.19 7.27
C GLU A 79 3.68 -0.29 5.74
N PRO A 80 3.40 -1.47 5.15
CA PRO A 80 3.20 -2.78 5.80
C PRO A 80 4.51 -3.27 6.44
N ALA A 81 4.54 -3.65 7.71
CA ALA A 81 5.77 -3.90 8.47
C ALA A 81 6.56 -5.12 7.96
N VAL A 82 5.85 -6.15 7.51
CA VAL A 82 6.42 -7.44 7.13
C VAL A 82 5.98 -7.86 5.73
N SER A 83 6.81 -8.66 5.06
CA SER A 83 6.45 -9.27 3.79
C SER A 83 5.33 -10.29 4.00
N GLY A 84 4.33 -10.28 3.11
CA GLY A 84 3.18 -11.17 3.17
C GLY A 84 2.05 -10.72 4.10
N GLN A 85 2.15 -9.53 4.70
CA GLN A 85 1.09 -8.98 5.57
C GLN A 85 -0.27 -8.99 4.86
N LEU A 86 -1.30 -9.45 5.58
CA LEU A 86 -2.68 -9.51 5.08
C LEU A 86 -3.38 -8.17 5.25
N ILE A 87 -3.91 -7.64 4.15
CA ILE A 87 -4.65 -6.38 4.07
C ILE A 87 -6.12 -6.68 3.79
N THR A 88 -6.96 -6.42 4.80
CA THR A 88 -8.42 -6.55 4.75
C THR A 88 -9.12 -5.19 4.67
N SER A 89 -8.41 -4.08 4.89
CA SER A 89 -8.93 -2.72 4.73
C SER A 89 -9.20 -2.38 3.25
N ARG A 90 -10.09 -1.41 3.00
CA ARG A 90 -10.39 -0.92 1.62
C ARG A 90 -9.24 -0.13 1.02
N ASP A 91 -8.47 0.52 1.88
CA ASP A 91 -7.29 1.27 1.52
C ASP A 91 -6.06 0.54 2.07
N LEU A 92 -5.00 0.52 1.28
CA LEU A 92 -3.68 0.15 1.75
C LEU A 92 -2.99 1.41 2.28
N VAL A 93 -2.68 1.40 3.57
CA VAL A 93 -1.88 2.47 4.20
C VAL A 93 -0.42 2.06 4.15
N VAL A 94 0.43 2.95 3.62
CA VAL A 94 1.88 2.79 3.58
C VAL A 94 2.51 3.91 4.39
N ARG A 95 3.30 3.56 5.39
CA ARG A 95 3.99 4.50 6.28
C ARG A 95 5.46 4.22 6.33
N GLY A 96 6.23 5.28 6.49
CA GLY A 96 7.66 5.16 6.69
C GLY A 96 8.32 6.47 7.08
N SER A 97 9.61 6.36 7.29
CA SER A 97 10.49 7.47 7.63
C SER A 97 11.73 7.45 6.76
N LEU A 98 12.34 8.62 6.64
CA LEU A 98 13.57 8.83 5.88
C LEU A 98 14.68 9.26 6.83
N SER A 99 15.92 8.80 6.58
CA SER A 99 17.06 9.20 7.40
C SER A 99 17.48 10.65 7.20
N HIS A 100 17.15 11.26 6.04
CA HIS A 100 17.47 12.64 5.70
C HIS A 100 16.32 13.27 4.89
N VAL A 101 16.32 14.59 4.79
CA VAL A 101 15.40 15.33 3.90
C VAL A 101 15.64 14.90 2.45
N SER A 102 14.62 14.38 1.80
CA SER A 102 14.64 13.99 0.39
C SER A 102 13.56 14.71 -0.40
N GLY A 103 13.52 14.46 -1.70
CA GLY A 103 12.38 14.79 -2.56
C GLY A 103 11.18 13.87 -2.30
N PRO A 104 10.19 13.87 -3.21
CA PRO A 104 8.95 13.14 -3.03
C PRO A 104 9.16 11.62 -2.98
N VAL A 105 8.22 10.92 -2.34
CA VAL A 105 8.16 9.46 -2.28
C VAL A 105 7.04 8.99 -3.19
N ARG A 106 7.36 8.12 -4.15
CA ARG A 106 6.36 7.42 -4.98
C ARG A 106 6.06 6.07 -4.37
N VAL A 107 4.79 5.81 -4.14
CA VAL A 107 4.30 4.50 -3.71
C VAL A 107 3.43 3.94 -4.82
N THR A 108 3.77 2.73 -5.26
CA THR A 108 3.07 2.01 -6.32
C THR A 108 2.61 0.67 -5.80
N LEU A 109 1.32 0.40 -5.95
CA LEU A 109 0.75 -0.93 -5.76
C LEU A 109 0.72 -1.65 -7.10
N GLU A 110 1.43 -2.76 -7.18
CA GLU A 110 1.51 -3.62 -8.35
C GLU A 110 0.76 -4.94 -8.11
N SER A 111 0.10 -5.44 -9.15
CA SER A 111 -0.37 -6.82 -9.19
C SER A 111 0.81 -7.81 -9.23
N ARG A 112 0.52 -9.11 -9.07
CA ARG A 112 1.49 -10.19 -9.20
C ARG A 112 2.30 -10.18 -10.51
N ASN A 113 1.72 -9.70 -11.61
CA ASN A 113 2.39 -9.60 -12.92
C ASN A 113 3.13 -8.27 -13.11
N GLY A 114 3.31 -7.46 -12.07
CA GLY A 114 4.04 -6.18 -12.13
C GLY A 114 3.25 -5.04 -12.80
N LYS A 115 1.94 -5.21 -13.03
CA LYS A 115 1.10 -4.14 -13.57
C LYS A 115 0.76 -3.15 -12.44
N PRO A 116 0.99 -1.84 -12.62
CA PRO A 116 0.58 -0.86 -11.63
C PRO A 116 -0.95 -0.81 -11.55
N ILE A 117 -1.46 -0.83 -10.31
CA ILE A 117 -2.88 -0.74 -9.99
C ILE A 117 -3.21 0.64 -9.42
N ALA A 118 -2.38 1.11 -8.49
CA ALA A 118 -2.50 2.43 -7.89
C ALA A 118 -1.10 3.04 -7.73
N VAL A 119 -0.99 4.35 -7.94
CA VAL A 119 0.26 5.10 -7.81
C VAL A 119 -0.07 6.39 -7.10
N GLU A 120 0.65 6.68 -6.03
CA GLU A 120 0.50 7.92 -5.26
C GLU A 120 1.87 8.52 -4.96
N MET A 121 1.90 9.85 -4.85
CA MET A 121 3.08 10.63 -4.49
C MET A 121 2.82 11.30 -3.14
N ALA A 122 3.75 11.15 -2.20
CA ALA A 122 3.73 11.89 -0.94
C ALA A 122 4.96 12.78 -0.83
N GLN A 123 4.76 13.96 -0.24
CA GLN A 123 5.85 14.79 0.26
C GLN A 123 6.13 14.41 1.71
N PRO A 124 7.34 13.94 2.04
CA PRO A 124 7.72 13.69 3.42
C PRO A 124 7.59 14.98 4.24
N VAL A 125 6.96 14.87 5.41
CA VAL A 125 6.77 16.00 6.31
C VAL A 125 7.68 15.80 7.51
N ALA A 126 8.44 16.83 7.86
CA ALA A 126 9.16 16.85 9.13
C ALA A 126 8.15 16.87 10.28
N ARG A 127 8.08 15.82 11.10
CA ARG A 127 7.27 15.83 12.31
C ARG A 127 7.96 16.75 13.33
N GLY A 128 7.30 17.85 13.68
CA GLY A 128 7.95 19.04 14.22
C GLY A 128 8.66 18.94 15.59
N ARG A 129 9.59 19.89 15.76
CA ARG A 129 10.06 20.61 16.97
C ARG A 129 10.70 19.89 18.15
N ARG A 130 10.67 18.56 18.28
CA ARG A 130 11.59 17.92 19.23
C ARG A 130 12.95 17.79 18.56
N GLU A 131 13.92 18.48 19.15
CA GLU A 131 15.27 18.69 18.64
C GLU A 131 16.07 17.38 18.47
N ASP A 132 15.55 16.26 18.97
CA ASP A 132 16.29 15.02 19.13
C ASP A 132 16.20 14.04 17.94
N ASP A 133 15.19 14.10 17.05
CA ASP A 133 15.18 13.26 15.83
C ASP A 133 14.23 13.79 14.72
N PRO A 134 14.68 14.71 13.85
CA PRO A 134 13.83 15.37 12.84
C PRO A 134 13.63 14.52 11.57
N ARG A 135 13.50 13.18 11.69
CA ARG A 135 13.32 12.32 10.52
C ARG A 135 12.02 12.66 9.79
N PRO A 136 12.08 12.98 8.48
CA PRO A 136 10.88 13.15 7.68
C PRO A 136 10.07 11.86 7.66
N VAL A 137 8.76 11.98 7.84
CA VAL A 137 7.82 10.85 7.78
C VAL A 137 6.88 11.03 6.60
N PHE A 138 6.39 9.93 6.05
CA PHE A 138 5.36 9.94 5.02
C PHE A 138 4.25 8.93 5.35
N GLU A 139 3.02 9.27 4.98
CA GLU A 139 1.87 8.38 4.99
C GLU A 139 1.19 8.49 3.62
N VAL A 140 0.97 7.35 2.97
CA VAL A 140 0.26 7.26 1.70
C VAL A 140 -0.90 6.28 1.86
N ARG A 141 -2.07 6.65 1.35
CA ARG A 141 -3.24 5.78 1.30
C ARG A 141 -3.56 5.45 -0.15
N LEU A 142 -3.48 4.17 -0.50
CA LEU A 142 -3.76 3.65 -1.82
C LEU A 142 -5.14 2.98 -1.79
N ALA A 143 -6.11 3.56 -2.49
CA ALA A 143 -7.42 2.94 -2.64
C ALA A 143 -7.31 1.64 -3.45
N LEU A 144 -7.87 0.54 -2.94
CA LEU A 144 -7.95 -0.70 -3.69
C LEU A 144 -9.13 -0.63 -4.68
N PRO A 145 -8.94 -0.96 -5.97
CA PRO A 145 -10.00 -0.82 -6.96
C PRO A 145 -11.13 -1.84 -6.75
N GLY A 146 -12.29 -1.56 -7.34
CA GLY A 146 -13.38 -2.53 -7.53
C GLY A 146 -13.36 -3.11 -8.95
N PRO A 147 -13.51 -4.43 -9.15
CA PRO A 147 -13.59 -5.49 -8.14
C PRO A 147 -12.28 -5.62 -7.34
N ARG A 148 -12.41 -5.95 -6.05
CA ARG A 148 -11.29 -5.97 -5.11
C ARG A 148 -10.25 -7.00 -5.55
N PRO A 149 -8.96 -6.61 -5.71
CA PRO A 149 -7.91 -7.57 -6.01
C PRO A 149 -7.76 -8.54 -4.83
N ASN A 150 -7.63 -9.84 -5.15
CA ASN A 150 -7.40 -10.89 -4.16
C ASN A 150 -6.03 -11.54 -4.44
N GLY A 151 -5.29 -11.84 -3.38
CA GLY A 151 -4.04 -12.57 -3.44
C GLY A 151 -2.80 -11.70 -3.27
N THR A 152 -1.68 -12.16 -3.83
CA THR A 152 -0.37 -11.55 -3.65
C THR A 152 -0.20 -10.31 -4.53
N MET A 153 0.26 -9.23 -3.92
CA MET A 153 0.56 -7.96 -4.58
C MET A 153 1.93 -7.45 -4.12
N VAL A 154 2.47 -6.46 -4.81
CA VAL A 154 3.75 -5.84 -4.47
C VAL A 154 3.54 -4.35 -4.23
N VAL A 155 4.04 -3.86 -3.10
CA VAL A 155 4.15 -2.43 -2.84
C VAL A 155 5.58 -2.03 -3.16
N GLN A 156 5.75 -1.16 -4.15
CA GLN A 156 7.02 -0.55 -4.48
C GLN A 156 7.03 0.89 -3.95
N ILE A 157 8.08 1.24 -3.22
CA ILE A 157 8.28 2.57 -2.65
C ILE A 157 9.61 3.08 -3.19
N ILE A 158 9.60 4.24 -3.84
CA ILE A 158 10.79 4.85 -4.43
C ILE A 158 10.93 6.25 -3.87
N VAL A 159 12.10 6.55 -3.32
CA VAL A 159 12.46 7.89 -2.84
C VAL A 159 13.21 8.61 -3.94
N PHE A 160 12.77 9.81 -4.27
CA PHE A 160 13.46 10.69 -5.21
C PHE A 160 14.23 11.77 -4.46
N ASP A 161 15.28 12.30 -5.07
CA ASP A 161 15.83 13.59 -4.67
C ASP A 161 15.01 14.75 -5.24
N ILE A 162 15.47 15.97 -4.97
CA ILE A 162 14.84 17.21 -5.43
C ILE A 162 14.85 17.38 -6.95
N ASP A 163 15.77 16.69 -7.64
CA ASP A 163 15.91 16.72 -9.10
C ASP A 163 15.06 15.62 -9.77
N GLY A 164 14.35 14.81 -8.98
CA GLY A 164 13.53 13.71 -9.47
C GLY A 164 14.32 12.44 -9.81
N ILE A 165 15.56 12.31 -9.32
CA ILE A 165 16.39 11.12 -9.52
C ILE A 165 16.11 10.11 -8.39
N PRO A 166 15.86 8.81 -8.71
CA PRO A 166 15.63 7.81 -7.69
C PRO A 166 16.90 7.56 -6.85
N ARG A 167 16.78 7.63 -5.53
CA ARG A 167 17.87 7.44 -4.57
C ARG A 167 17.83 6.11 -3.85
N ASP A 168 16.63 5.65 -3.51
CA ASP A 168 16.41 4.38 -2.82
C ASP A 168 15.07 3.78 -3.26
N ALA A 169 14.96 2.47 -3.20
CA ALA A 169 13.76 1.74 -3.57
C ALA A 169 13.58 0.48 -2.74
N ILE A 170 12.37 0.29 -2.22
CA ILE A 170 11.97 -0.92 -1.50
C ILE A 170 10.79 -1.55 -2.24
N ARG A 171 10.82 -2.89 -2.35
CA ARG A 171 9.68 -3.68 -2.81
C ARG A 171 9.28 -4.65 -1.71
N ARG A 172 8.01 -4.64 -1.34
CA ARG A 172 7.46 -5.49 -0.28
C ARG A 172 6.24 -6.24 -0.80
N GLN A 173 6.23 -7.56 -0.63
CA GLN A 173 5.05 -8.35 -0.98
C GLN A 173 4.00 -8.18 0.11
N ILE A 174 2.73 -8.10 -0.28
CA ILE A 174 1.57 -8.12 0.62
C ILE A 174 0.53 -9.10 0.10
N ARG A 175 -0.41 -9.47 0.96
CA ARG A 175 -1.59 -10.25 0.56
C ARG A 175 -2.82 -9.37 0.75
N VAL A 176 -3.65 -9.24 -0.27
CA VAL A 176 -4.96 -8.58 -0.13
C VAL A 176 -6.03 -9.65 -0.01
N GLY A 177 -6.79 -9.60 1.08
CA GLY A 177 -7.89 -10.53 1.38
C GLY A 177 -9.25 -9.86 1.25
N ALA A 178 -10.30 -10.58 1.67
CA ALA A 178 -11.66 -10.04 1.76
C ALA A 178 -11.73 -8.82 2.70
N VAL A 179 -12.71 -7.93 2.47
CA VAL A 179 -12.95 -6.81 3.39
C VAL A 179 -13.42 -7.39 4.72
N ASP A 180 -12.73 -7.09 5.81
CA ASP A 180 -13.25 -7.39 7.14
C ASP A 180 -14.25 -6.29 7.54
N PRO A 181 -15.56 -6.58 7.65
CA PRO A 181 -16.55 -5.59 8.06
C PRO A 181 -16.38 -5.16 9.53
N GLY A 182 -15.57 -5.87 10.33
CA GLY A 182 -15.34 -5.61 11.75
C GLY A 182 -14.38 -4.46 12.05
N GLY A 183 -13.67 -3.92 11.05
CA GLY A 183 -13.07 -2.59 11.11
C GLY A 183 -12.20 -2.28 12.34
N ALA A 184 -11.32 -3.19 12.77
CA ALA A 184 -10.16 -2.83 13.58
C ALA A 184 -8.92 -2.95 12.70
N ALA A 185 -8.06 -1.93 12.73
CA ALA A 185 -6.81 -1.85 11.98
C ALA A 185 -6.11 -3.23 11.90
N SER A 186 -5.71 -3.62 10.69
CA SER A 186 -5.06 -4.89 10.39
C SER A 186 -4.03 -5.25 11.44
N VAL A 187 -4.41 -6.13 12.36
CA VAL A 187 -3.49 -6.72 13.35
C VAL A 187 -2.52 -7.55 12.53
N ALA A 188 -1.25 -7.15 12.52
CA ALA A 188 -0.19 -7.98 11.99
C ALA A 188 -0.27 -9.31 12.74
N VAL A 189 -0.75 -10.36 12.07
CA VAL A 189 -0.73 -11.70 12.61
C VAL A 189 0.75 -12.06 12.72
N ASP A 190 1.28 -12.05 13.95
CA ASP A 190 2.64 -12.43 14.26
C ASP A 190 2.91 -13.81 13.64
N ALA A 191 3.68 -13.81 12.55
CA ALA A 191 4.30 -15.00 12.00
C ALA A 191 5.48 -15.39 12.91
N ALA A 192 5.17 -15.69 14.17
CA ALA A 192 6.05 -16.30 15.15
C ALA A 192 5.30 -17.44 15.86
N THR A 193 4.61 -18.29 15.09
CA THR A 193 4.10 -19.59 15.59
C THR A 193 4.98 -20.71 15.06
N GLU A 194 6.25 -20.71 15.48
CA GLU A 194 7.09 -21.90 15.54
C GLU A 194 7.86 -21.88 16.88
N ARG A 195 7.13 -22.10 17.98
CA ARG A 195 7.65 -22.77 19.17
C ARG A 195 6.45 -23.15 20.04
N GLY A 196 6.25 -24.46 20.17
CA GLY A 196 5.11 -25.05 20.83
C GLY A 196 4.91 -24.52 22.24
N VAL A 197 3.68 -24.09 22.50
CA VAL A 197 3.07 -24.17 23.82
C VAL A 197 1.68 -24.74 23.60
N ALA A 198 1.49 -25.98 24.02
CA ALA A 198 0.17 -26.57 24.17
C ALA A 198 -0.60 -25.72 25.18
N GLY A 199 -1.59 -24.97 24.70
CA GLY A 199 -2.40 -24.07 25.51
C GLY A 199 -3.69 -23.77 24.78
N SER A 200 -4.60 -24.73 24.83
CA SER A 200 -6.02 -24.62 24.45
C SER A 200 -6.62 -23.29 24.92
N VAL A 201 -7.06 -22.43 23.98
CA VAL A 201 -8.09 -21.44 24.26
C VAL A 201 -9.16 -21.58 23.20
N ALA A 202 -10.31 -22.07 23.68
CA ALA A 202 -11.50 -22.35 22.92
C ALA A 202 -12.12 -21.07 22.32
N THR A 203 -12.68 -21.30 21.15
CA THR A 203 -13.64 -20.49 20.40
C THR A 203 -14.76 -19.95 21.30
N GLY A 204 -14.86 -18.63 21.40
CA GLY A 204 -15.96 -17.92 22.07
C GLY A 204 -16.90 -17.25 21.07
N ALA A 205 -17.57 -18.03 20.23
CA ALA A 205 -18.77 -17.56 19.53
C ALA A 205 -19.95 -17.67 20.50
N GLN A 206 -20.48 -16.53 20.99
CA GLN A 206 -21.83 -16.48 21.52
C GLN A 206 -22.59 -15.30 20.92
N ALA A 207 -23.36 -15.64 19.90
CA ALA A 207 -24.64 -15.00 19.65
C ALA A 207 -25.54 -15.17 20.89
N ARG A 208 -26.12 -14.08 21.38
CA ARG A 208 -27.38 -14.12 22.14
C ARG A 208 -28.33 -13.04 21.66
N THR A 209 -29.39 -13.55 21.05
CA THR A 209 -30.62 -12.91 20.63
C THR A 209 -31.49 -12.57 21.85
N ARG A 210 -32.07 -11.37 21.84
CA ARG A 210 -33.38 -10.91 22.38
C ARG A 210 -33.85 -11.19 23.84
N LEU A 211 -34.57 -10.18 24.32
CA LEU A 211 -35.84 -10.20 25.07
C LEU A 211 -35.81 -9.93 26.59
N GLY A 212 -36.76 -9.11 27.04
CA GLY A 212 -36.93 -8.47 28.35
C GLY A 212 -37.11 -6.96 28.12
N GLU A 213 -38.28 -6.42 27.74
CA GLU A 213 -39.56 -6.43 28.47
C GLU A 213 -39.35 -6.13 29.96
N ASP A 214 -39.37 -4.84 30.32
CA ASP A 214 -40.23 -4.25 31.37
C ASP A 214 -39.65 -2.95 31.96
N GLY A 215 -40.53 -1.95 32.15
CA GLY A 215 -40.24 -0.68 32.84
C GLY A 215 -40.61 0.55 32.00
N LEU A 216 -41.87 0.82 31.67
CA LEU A 216 -42.86 1.45 32.55
C LEU A 216 -42.35 2.75 33.20
N MET A 217 -42.70 3.90 32.60
CA MET A 217 -43.24 5.13 33.24
C MET A 217 -42.96 6.38 32.39
N GLY A 218 -44.01 7.18 32.17
CA GLY A 218 -43.88 8.58 31.76
C GLY A 218 -44.69 8.97 30.53
N GLY A 219 -46.01 8.84 30.60
CA GLY A 219 -46.91 9.49 29.65
C GLY A 219 -46.90 11.00 29.82
N ILE A 220 -46.96 11.75 28.72
CA ILE A 220 -47.49 13.11 28.71
C ILE A 220 -48.21 13.36 27.38
N THR A 221 -49.33 14.06 27.50
CA THR A 221 -50.56 14.12 26.71
C THR A 221 -50.51 14.88 25.38
N PHE A 222 -51.33 14.45 24.43
CA PHE A 222 -51.71 15.17 23.22
C PHE A 222 -52.63 16.36 23.55
N GLY A 223 -52.32 17.52 22.97
CA GLY A 223 -53.19 18.70 22.94
C GLY A 223 -53.41 19.15 21.51
N THR A 224 -54.48 18.66 20.89
CA THR A 224 -55.11 19.25 19.69
C THR A 224 -56.37 19.98 20.14
N ALA A 225 -56.39 21.31 20.01
CA ALA A 225 -57.60 22.06 19.64
C ALA A 225 -57.28 23.55 19.34
N TRP A 226 -57.41 23.93 18.05
CA TRP A 226 -58.11 25.13 17.48
C TRP A 226 -57.72 26.55 17.96
N PRO A 227 -57.99 27.64 17.19
CA PRO A 227 -58.96 27.82 16.10
C PRO A 227 -58.40 27.83 14.67
#